data_AF-A0A8J2MNE9-F1
#
_entry.id   AF-A0A8J2MNE9-F1
#
_cell.length_a   1.000
_cell.length_b   1.000
_cell.length_c   1.000
_cell.angle_alpha   90.00
_cell.angle_beta   90.00
_cell.angle_gamma   90.00
#
_symmetry.space_group_name_H-M   'P 1'
#
loop_
_entity.id
_entity.type
_entity.pdbx_description
1 polymer ?
#
loop_
_entity_poly.entity_id
_entity_poly.type
_entity_poly.pdbx_seq_one_letter_code
_entity_poly.pdbx_strand_id
1 'polypeptide(L)'
;MMSSVWFGTGKLKNMNAYLTPFVTEVKELLKNGFTYTLNGQTYKKRVFTLMVVCDSVARPLVQCTTQFNGNYGCGLCLYPGESIEKGQGFARVYPVINGEFFGEGLRSHEQTLIHTEEKTQEKKKRIKRKSILCDIPNYDIIKNLDVDWMHCVALGVSRQFANLWFDSKNSGEAFYFGDKIDQVDSYIHSLSPTSDFSRIPRGLKDRVHMKAHELFVEHWALLVEGISILTKKSIMKSEIVYADKCLKEFIVGVESLYGKMYLSFNVHLLVHLAISVENWGPLFTHSAFIYEDFNQIIENSIKSLNGVSIQICDSFRLKCVIDRLRNICQNDLNNKQNQFLNRLLNKKSRPISNLQLGDCKVLGKPVILSNLKKIYSLALRRLNVDFHTSTVIYSFKRCIINQVTSKTYNREKKRSNCTVILKNGQIFGIENLIGLRQSDNTSSYLIGRYYVLKNKSLIRDRKLDHLIPLAEKLKIITAVESDMVVQKVMIIKLDDNHCVVYAHSCSSEMLS
;
A
#
# COMPACT_ATOMS: atom_id res chain seq x y z
N MET A 1 -18.65 -3.84 -0.79
CA MET A 1 -20.13 -3.88 -0.80
C MET A 1 -20.59 -2.83 0.19
N MET A 2 -21.62 -2.03 -0.12
CA MET A 2 -22.13 -1.00 0.79
C MET A 2 -23.29 -1.61 1.59
N SER A 3 -23.11 -1.74 2.91
CA SER A 3 -24.12 -2.32 3.83
C SER A 3 -25.09 -1.28 4.36
N SER A 4 -24.61 -0.09 4.71
CA SER A 4 -25.39 1.02 5.25
C SER A 4 -24.75 2.37 4.90
N VAL A 5 -25.53 3.44 5.02
CA VAL A 5 -25.10 4.84 4.83
C VAL A 5 -25.77 5.69 5.92
N TRP A 6 -25.01 6.56 6.58
CA TRP A 6 -25.58 7.60 7.46
C TRP A 6 -25.79 8.88 6.66
N PHE A 7 -26.96 9.50 6.79
CA PHE A 7 -27.27 10.79 6.17
C PHE A 7 -27.96 11.70 7.19
N GLY A 8 -27.42 12.90 7.39
CA GLY A 8 -27.92 13.87 8.36
C GLY A 8 -26.96 15.06 8.52
N THR A 9 -27.44 16.15 9.12
CA THR A 9 -26.74 17.44 9.24
C THR A 9 -25.57 17.45 10.25
N GLY A 10 -25.13 16.29 10.74
CA GLY A 10 -24.05 16.20 11.72
C GLY A 10 -23.55 14.78 11.99
N LYS A 11 -22.47 14.70 12.77
CA LYS A 11 -21.83 13.43 13.15
C LYS A 11 -22.80 12.52 13.90
N LEU A 12 -22.76 11.24 13.57
CA LEU A 12 -23.58 10.19 14.19
C LEU A 12 -23.36 10.14 15.71
N LYS A 13 -24.39 10.49 16.49
CA LYS A 13 -24.32 10.60 17.97
C LYS A 13 -24.40 9.25 18.70
N ASN A 14 -24.91 8.21 18.06
CA ASN A 14 -25.07 6.87 18.65
C ASN A 14 -24.65 5.78 17.66
N MET A 15 -23.36 5.42 17.70
CA MET A 15 -22.80 4.38 16.83
C MET A 15 -23.41 3.01 17.10
N ASN A 16 -23.74 2.67 18.35
CA ASN A 16 -24.38 1.40 18.68
C ASN A 16 -25.70 1.22 17.92
N ALA A 17 -26.59 2.21 17.94
CA ALA A 17 -27.88 2.14 17.25
C ALA A 17 -27.75 1.99 15.72
N TYR A 18 -26.71 2.56 15.12
CA TYR A 18 -26.42 2.41 13.69
C TYR A 18 -25.85 1.01 13.35
N LEU A 19 -25.10 0.41 14.27
CA LEU A 19 -24.52 -0.93 14.09
C LEU A 19 -25.44 -2.07 14.56
N THR A 20 -26.53 -1.81 15.29
CA THR A 20 -27.48 -2.84 15.75
C THR A 20 -27.95 -3.79 14.64
N PRO A 21 -28.37 -3.34 13.44
CA PRO A 21 -28.82 -4.24 12.38
C PRO A 21 -27.70 -5.17 11.92
N PHE A 22 -26.51 -4.61 11.68
CA PHE A 22 -25.31 -5.34 11.27
C PHE A 22 -24.88 -6.38 12.31
N VAL A 23 -24.82 -6.01 13.60
CA VAL A 23 -24.46 -6.96 14.68
C VAL A 23 -25.50 -8.07 14.80
N THR A 24 -26.79 -7.76 14.62
CA THR A 24 -27.86 -8.77 14.66
C THR A 24 -27.71 -9.79 13.52
N GLU A 25 -27.53 -9.32 12.28
CA GLU A 25 -27.31 -10.15 11.10
C GLU A 25 -26.03 -10.99 11.23
N VAL A 26 -24.90 -10.37 11.64
CA VAL A 26 -23.62 -11.06 11.85
C VAL A 26 -23.74 -12.16 12.89
N LYS A 27 -24.45 -11.95 14.01
CA LYS A 27 -24.61 -12.97 15.05
C LYS A 27 -25.39 -14.18 14.54
N GLU A 28 -26.40 -13.98 13.70
CA GLU A 28 -27.17 -15.06 13.09
C GLU A 28 -26.34 -15.80 12.01
N LEU A 29 -25.65 -15.08 11.14
CA LEU A 29 -24.75 -15.66 10.12
C LEU A 29 -23.51 -16.34 10.73
N LEU A 30 -23.10 -15.95 11.94
CA LEU A 30 -22.06 -16.64 12.72
C LEU A 30 -22.59 -17.89 13.39
N LYS A 31 -23.80 -17.84 13.99
CA LYS A 31 -24.40 -18.98 14.71
C LYS A 31 -24.88 -20.06 13.74
N ASN A 32 -25.86 -19.71 12.91
CA ASN A 32 -26.58 -20.63 12.05
C ASN A 32 -25.99 -20.67 10.63
N GLY A 33 -25.45 -19.55 10.15
CA GLY A 33 -24.91 -19.43 8.80
C GLY A 33 -25.99 -19.37 7.72
N PHE A 34 -25.61 -19.56 6.47
CA PHE A 34 -26.51 -19.66 5.33
C PHE A 34 -26.19 -20.89 4.47
N THR A 35 -27.20 -21.37 3.75
CA THR A 35 -27.06 -22.42 2.74
C THR A 35 -27.24 -21.85 1.34
N TYR A 36 -26.55 -22.43 0.37
CA TYR A 36 -26.76 -22.17 -1.06
C TYR A 36 -26.43 -23.41 -1.87
N THR A 37 -27.09 -23.58 -3.02
CA THR A 37 -26.81 -24.66 -3.96
C THR A 37 -26.03 -24.11 -5.16
N LEU A 38 -24.96 -24.79 -5.54
CA LEU A 38 -24.14 -24.47 -6.71
C LEU A 38 -23.79 -25.79 -7.42
N ASN A 39 -24.04 -25.86 -8.73
CA ASN A 39 -23.82 -27.06 -9.55
C ASN A 39 -24.47 -28.33 -8.96
N GLY A 40 -25.70 -28.20 -8.44
CA GLY A 40 -26.45 -29.28 -7.79
C GLY A 40 -26.01 -29.63 -6.35
N GLN A 41 -24.86 -29.13 -5.90
CA GLN A 41 -24.34 -29.40 -4.55
C GLN A 41 -24.74 -28.29 -3.57
N THR A 42 -25.25 -28.66 -2.40
CA THR A 42 -25.65 -27.72 -1.35
C THR A 42 -24.52 -27.50 -0.36
N TYR A 43 -24.13 -26.25 -0.18
CA TYR A 43 -23.08 -25.80 0.73
C TYR A 43 -23.69 -25.04 1.91
N LYS A 44 -23.18 -25.28 3.12
CA LYS A 44 -23.43 -24.44 4.29
C LYS A 44 -22.18 -23.61 4.60
N LYS A 45 -22.33 -22.31 4.86
CA LYS A 45 -21.23 -21.41 5.25
C LYS A 45 -21.64 -20.58 6.47
N ARG A 46 -20.69 -20.33 7.37
CA ARG A 46 -20.81 -19.42 8.52
C ARG A 46 -19.97 -18.18 8.23
N VAL A 47 -20.41 -17.01 8.70
CA VAL A 47 -19.70 -15.73 8.50
C VAL A 47 -19.03 -15.32 9.79
N PHE A 48 -17.77 -14.89 9.70
CA PHE A 48 -16.97 -14.41 10.82
C PHE A 48 -16.55 -12.97 10.55
N THR A 49 -16.82 -12.05 11.48
CA THR A 49 -16.38 -10.65 11.39
C THR A 49 -14.94 -10.57 11.88
N LEU A 50 -13.99 -10.49 10.94
CA LEU A 50 -12.57 -10.45 11.26
C LEU A 50 -12.17 -9.11 11.91
N MET A 51 -12.40 -7.97 11.25
CA MET A 51 -11.95 -6.67 11.78
C MET A 51 -12.77 -5.48 11.29
N VAL A 52 -12.59 -4.34 11.96
CA VAL A 52 -13.15 -3.03 11.58
C VAL A 52 -12.01 -2.05 11.29
N VAL A 53 -11.75 -1.81 10.01
CA VAL A 53 -10.79 -0.81 9.52
C VAL A 53 -11.40 0.59 9.69
N CYS A 54 -10.76 1.46 10.47
CA CYS A 54 -11.21 2.84 10.66
C CYS A 54 -10.09 3.79 11.13
N ASP A 55 -10.24 5.07 10.78
CA ASP A 55 -9.29 6.12 11.13
C ASP A 55 -9.34 6.51 12.64
N SER A 56 -8.42 7.36 13.07
CA SER A 56 -8.34 7.84 14.45
C SER A 56 -9.54 8.67 14.91
N VAL A 57 -10.35 9.22 13.99
CA VAL A 57 -11.55 10.02 14.31
C VAL A 57 -12.79 9.14 14.48
N ALA A 58 -12.97 8.10 13.66
CA ALA A 58 -14.08 7.16 13.72
C ALA A 58 -13.89 6.07 14.78
N ARG A 59 -12.66 5.59 14.99
CA ARG A 59 -12.28 4.61 16.03
C ARG A 59 -12.95 4.85 17.39
N PRO A 60 -12.88 6.04 18.01
CA PRO A 60 -13.50 6.27 19.31
C PRO A 60 -15.03 6.35 19.29
N LEU A 61 -15.66 6.53 18.13
CA LEU A 61 -17.11 6.37 17.98
C LEU A 61 -17.50 4.88 17.97
N VAL A 62 -16.70 4.03 17.34
CA VAL A 62 -16.94 2.59 17.23
C VAL A 62 -16.58 1.84 18.53
N GLN A 63 -15.42 2.12 19.13
CA GLN A 63 -15.03 1.59 20.44
C GLN A 63 -15.81 2.20 21.62
N CYS A 64 -16.61 3.25 21.38
CA CYS A 64 -17.25 4.06 22.42
C CYS A 64 -16.26 4.66 23.46
N THR A 65 -15.03 4.99 23.05
CA THR A 65 -13.97 5.61 23.86
C THR A 65 -13.97 7.14 23.78
N THR A 66 -13.09 7.78 24.54
CA THR A 66 -12.72 9.19 24.38
C THR A 66 -11.89 9.42 23.11
N GLN A 67 -11.94 10.63 22.56
CA GLN A 67 -11.21 10.98 21.33
C GLN A 67 -9.69 11.04 21.57
N PHE A 68 -8.92 10.88 20.49
CA PHE A 68 -7.46 10.83 20.43
C PHE A 68 -6.72 12.04 21.04
N ASN A 69 -7.41 13.16 21.30
CA ASN A 69 -6.87 14.36 21.94
C ASN A 69 -7.14 14.44 23.46
N GLY A 70 -8.02 13.60 24.00
CA GLY A 70 -8.31 13.54 25.43
C GLY A 70 -7.26 12.75 26.22
N ASN A 71 -7.26 12.91 27.55
CA ASN A 71 -6.50 12.02 28.44
C ASN A 71 -6.93 10.55 28.22
N TYR A 72 -5.97 9.64 28.09
CA TYR A 72 -6.14 8.24 27.66
C TYR A 72 -6.80 8.06 26.29
N GLY A 73 -6.60 9.02 25.37
CA GLY A 73 -7.20 9.00 24.03
C GLY A 73 -6.74 7.85 23.11
N CYS A 74 -5.74 7.06 23.50
CA CYS A 74 -5.33 5.88 22.74
C CYS A 74 -6.31 4.71 22.96
N GLY A 75 -6.84 4.17 21.86
CA GLY A 75 -7.75 3.03 21.85
C GLY A 75 -7.07 1.66 22.01
N LEU A 76 -5.74 1.62 22.16
CA LEU A 76 -4.93 0.39 22.20
C LEU A 76 -4.04 0.27 23.45
N CYS A 77 -3.72 1.38 24.14
CA CYS A 77 -2.98 1.38 25.41
C CYS A 77 -3.54 2.37 26.43
N LEU A 78 -2.99 2.32 27.62
CA LEU A 78 -3.30 3.17 28.77
C LEU A 78 -2.31 4.33 28.92
N TYR A 79 -1.65 4.78 27.84
CA TYR A 79 -0.82 5.99 27.88
C TYR A 79 -1.74 7.23 28.03
N PRO A 80 -1.61 8.05 29.09
CA PRO A 80 -2.47 9.22 29.32
C PRO A 80 -2.27 10.32 28.27
N GLY A 81 -0.99 10.64 28.02
CA GLY A 81 -0.53 11.70 27.13
C GLY A 81 -0.59 13.08 27.81
N GLU A 82 0.37 13.93 27.53
CA GLU A 82 0.45 15.28 28.12
C GLU A 82 -0.37 16.30 27.33
N SER A 83 -0.96 17.28 28.03
CA SER A 83 -1.51 18.49 27.40
C SER A 83 -0.38 19.50 27.25
N ILE A 84 -0.16 20.03 26.05
CA ILE A 84 0.74 21.16 25.81
C ILE A 84 0.01 22.27 25.06
N GLU A 85 0.46 23.52 25.23
CA GLU A 85 -0.03 24.65 24.44
C GLU A 85 0.52 24.60 23.01
N LYS A 86 -0.29 25.04 22.03
CA LYS A 86 0.04 25.05 20.61
C LYS A 86 -0.75 26.14 19.88
N GLY A 87 -0.23 27.36 19.88
CA GLY A 87 -0.97 28.54 19.44
C GLY A 87 -2.10 28.88 20.43
N GLN A 88 -3.28 29.23 19.94
CA GLN A 88 -4.45 29.58 20.77
C GLN A 88 -5.21 28.37 21.35
N GLY A 89 -4.56 27.23 21.54
CA GLY A 89 -5.21 26.00 22.02
C GLY A 89 -4.23 24.92 22.46
N PHE A 90 -4.76 23.75 22.80
CA PHE A 90 -3.97 22.64 23.36
C PHE A 90 -3.85 21.44 22.41
N ALA A 91 -2.69 20.78 22.43
CA ALA A 91 -2.42 19.51 21.78
C ALA A 91 -2.15 18.40 22.81
N ARG A 92 -2.47 17.15 22.45
CA ARG A 92 -2.08 15.94 23.21
C ARG A 92 -0.80 15.38 22.61
N VAL A 93 0.22 15.16 23.44
CA VAL A 93 1.50 14.55 23.03
C VAL A 93 1.86 13.33 23.88
N TYR A 94 2.70 12.47 23.30
CA TYR A 94 3.05 11.15 23.83
C TYR A 94 4.57 10.99 23.91
N PRO A 95 5.23 11.62 24.89
CA PRO A 95 6.68 11.51 25.10
C PRO A 95 7.09 10.12 25.59
N VAL A 96 8.39 9.83 25.54
CA VAL A 96 8.94 8.53 25.99
C VAL A 96 9.57 8.71 27.36
N ILE A 97 8.77 8.61 28.41
CA ILE A 97 9.21 8.83 29.81
C ILE A 97 9.88 7.54 30.32
N ASN A 98 11.16 7.63 30.73
CA ASN A 98 11.94 6.50 31.26
C ASN A 98 12.02 5.26 30.33
N GLY A 99 11.81 5.44 29.02
CA GLY A 99 11.72 4.33 28.05
C GLY A 99 10.32 3.74 27.87
N GLU A 100 9.31 4.22 28.61
CA GLU A 100 7.94 3.72 28.49
C GLU A 100 7.18 4.31 27.31
N PHE A 101 6.61 3.42 26.49
CA PHE A 101 5.82 3.76 25.30
C PHE A 101 4.31 3.57 25.49
N PHE A 102 3.88 2.85 26.54
CA PHE A 102 2.49 2.41 26.73
C PHE A 102 1.84 2.91 28.03
N GLY A 103 2.60 3.57 28.91
CA GLY A 103 2.11 4.03 30.22
C GLY A 103 1.86 2.83 31.12
N GLU A 104 0.61 2.59 31.51
CA GLU A 104 0.22 1.38 32.26
C GLU A 104 0.05 0.13 31.38
N GLY A 105 0.44 0.20 30.11
CA GLY A 105 0.47 -0.94 29.19
C GLY A 105 -0.66 -0.97 28.17
N LEU A 106 -0.76 -2.08 27.45
CA LEU A 106 -1.79 -2.32 26.42
C LEU A 106 -3.18 -2.53 27.07
N ARG A 107 -4.24 -2.16 26.34
CA ARG A 107 -5.62 -2.47 26.72
C ARG A 107 -5.95 -3.92 26.35
N SER A 108 -6.75 -4.60 27.16
CA SER A 108 -7.37 -5.89 26.80
C SER A 108 -8.89 -5.76 26.57
N HIS A 109 -9.50 -6.76 25.94
CA HIS A 109 -10.95 -6.85 25.77
C HIS A 109 -11.69 -6.92 27.12
N GLU A 110 -11.16 -7.73 28.03
CA GLU A 110 -11.71 -8.01 29.35
C GLU A 110 -11.68 -6.77 30.23
N GLN A 111 -10.53 -6.09 30.29
CA GLN A 111 -10.40 -4.77 30.92
C GLN A 111 -11.41 -3.79 30.31
N THR A 112 -11.50 -3.75 28.98
CA THR A 112 -12.41 -2.84 28.26
C THR A 112 -13.87 -3.07 28.61
N LEU A 113 -14.30 -4.31 28.84
CA LEU A 113 -15.64 -4.65 29.34
C LEU A 113 -15.81 -4.26 30.82
N ILE A 114 -14.87 -4.60 31.70
CA ILE A 114 -14.88 -4.20 33.12
C ILE A 114 -14.90 -2.66 33.26
N HIS A 115 -14.43 -1.95 32.23
CA HIS A 115 -14.37 -0.50 32.15
C HIS A 115 -15.67 0.17 31.66
N THR A 116 -16.72 -0.57 31.25
CA THR A 116 -17.98 0.04 30.78
C THR A 116 -18.87 0.59 31.89
N GLU A 117 -18.61 0.24 33.15
CA GLU A 117 -19.42 0.59 34.31
C GLU A 117 -18.61 1.47 35.28
N GLU A 118 -18.80 2.79 35.24
CA GLU A 118 -17.92 3.77 35.89
C GLU A 118 -18.46 4.39 37.19
N LYS A 119 -17.62 4.42 38.25
CA LYS A 119 -17.70 5.42 39.35
C LYS A 119 -16.31 5.88 39.86
N THR A 120 -15.34 6.14 38.96
CA THR A 120 -13.91 6.50 39.27
C THR A 120 -13.12 5.29 39.85
N GLN A 121 -11.78 5.27 39.99
CA GLN A 121 -10.72 6.28 39.76
C GLN A 121 -10.32 6.47 38.28
N GLU A 122 -9.77 7.66 37.97
CA GLU A 122 -9.49 8.20 36.60
C GLU A 122 -10.46 7.69 35.52
N LYS A 123 -11.74 7.72 35.92
CA LYS A 123 -12.92 7.04 35.35
C LYS A 123 -12.56 6.01 34.26
N LYS A 124 -12.11 4.85 34.77
CA LYS A 124 -11.75 3.59 34.08
C LYS A 124 -11.06 3.79 32.72
N LYS A 125 -10.22 4.83 32.66
CA LYS A 125 -9.39 5.25 31.51
C LYS A 125 -10.21 5.34 30.20
N ARG A 126 -11.42 5.85 30.41
CA ARG A 126 -12.33 6.61 29.53
C ARG A 126 -12.99 5.87 28.37
N ILE A 127 -13.51 4.68 28.70
CA ILE A 127 -14.65 4.04 28.01
C ILE A 127 -15.94 4.78 28.39
N LYS A 128 -16.81 5.09 27.42
CA LYS A 128 -18.07 5.83 27.68
C LYS A 128 -19.29 4.93 27.85
N ARG A 129 -19.24 3.71 27.30
CA ARG A 129 -20.25 2.64 27.35
C ARG A 129 -19.70 1.40 26.62
N LYS A 130 -20.37 0.25 26.77
CA LYS A 130 -20.12 -0.93 25.94
C LYS A 130 -20.36 -0.61 24.45
N SER A 131 -19.43 -0.99 23.57
CA SER A 131 -19.66 -1.03 22.13
C SER A 131 -20.50 -2.26 21.78
N ILE A 132 -21.49 -2.10 20.89
CA ILE A 132 -22.34 -3.22 20.45
C ILE A 132 -21.55 -4.30 19.67
N LEU A 133 -20.36 -3.98 19.14
CA LEU A 133 -19.48 -4.98 18.54
C LEU A 133 -19.01 -6.03 19.57
N CYS A 134 -18.93 -5.68 20.85
CA CYS A 134 -18.64 -6.63 21.94
C CYS A 134 -19.80 -7.60 22.23
N ASP A 135 -20.90 -7.55 21.47
CA ASP A 135 -21.96 -8.55 21.50
C ASP A 135 -21.80 -9.62 20.39
N ILE A 136 -20.81 -9.47 19.49
CA ILE A 136 -20.42 -10.48 18.50
C ILE A 136 -19.54 -11.53 19.21
N PRO A 137 -19.90 -12.83 19.20
CA PRO A 137 -19.05 -13.89 19.74
C PRO A 137 -17.66 -13.91 19.08
N ASN A 138 -16.62 -14.08 19.89
CA ASN A 138 -15.21 -14.15 19.49
C ASN A 138 -14.64 -12.86 18.85
N TYR A 139 -15.21 -11.68 19.15
CA TYR A 139 -14.72 -10.38 18.66
C TYR A 139 -14.04 -9.56 19.78
N ASP A 140 -12.73 -9.34 19.68
CA ASP A 140 -11.94 -8.52 20.60
C ASP A 140 -11.92 -7.05 20.12
N ILE A 141 -12.64 -6.17 20.82
CA ILE A 141 -12.77 -4.73 20.51
C ILE A 141 -11.45 -3.92 20.50
N ILE A 142 -10.36 -4.49 20.99
CA ILE A 142 -9.02 -3.89 20.91
C ILE A 142 -8.29 -4.48 19.68
N LYS A 143 -8.17 -5.81 19.59
CA LYS A 143 -7.41 -6.46 18.50
C LYS A 143 -8.12 -6.33 17.15
N ASN A 144 -9.42 -6.60 17.07
CA ASN A 144 -10.21 -6.58 15.83
C ASN A 144 -10.56 -5.14 15.36
N LEU A 145 -9.95 -4.11 15.95
CA LEU A 145 -10.13 -2.71 15.58
C LEU A 145 -8.77 -2.00 15.62
N ASP A 146 -7.93 -2.38 14.66
CA ASP A 146 -6.49 -2.13 14.63
C ASP A 146 -6.09 -0.88 13.82
N VAL A 147 -4.84 -0.45 13.88
CA VAL A 147 -4.31 0.79 13.26
C VAL A 147 -4.28 0.71 11.73
N ASP A 148 -5.08 1.52 11.04
CA ASP A 148 -4.86 1.75 9.61
C ASP A 148 -3.60 2.60 9.40
N TRP A 149 -2.57 1.96 8.85
CA TRP A 149 -1.29 2.60 8.51
C TRP A 149 -1.43 3.70 7.44
N MET A 150 -2.49 3.71 6.62
CA MET A 150 -2.67 4.74 5.60
C MET A 150 -3.00 6.09 6.24
N HIS A 151 -4.00 6.14 7.14
CA HIS A 151 -4.28 7.34 7.93
C HIS A 151 -3.17 7.66 8.94
N CYS A 152 -2.62 6.65 9.62
CA CYS A 152 -1.59 6.85 10.64
C CYS A 152 -0.26 7.34 10.04
N VAL A 153 0.30 6.60 9.08
CA VAL A 153 1.65 6.82 8.55
C VAL A 153 1.60 7.68 7.29
N ALA A 154 0.91 7.21 6.25
CA ALA A 154 0.99 7.83 4.92
C ALA A 154 0.32 9.21 4.83
N LEU A 155 -0.74 9.46 5.61
CA LEU A 155 -1.40 10.77 5.72
C LEU A 155 -1.11 11.51 7.04
N GLY A 156 -0.77 10.79 8.11
CA GLY A 156 -0.50 11.34 9.43
C GLY A 156 0.96 11.74 9.61
N VAL A 157 1.83 10.78 9.92
CA VAL A 157 3.27 11.01 10.16
C VAL A 157 3.94 11.66 8.94
N SER A 158 3.79 11.10 7.73
CA SER A 158 4.44 11.67 6.53
C SER A 158 4.01 13.10 6.22
N ARG A 159 2.77 13.50 6.53
CA ARG A 159 2.33 14.90 6.39
C ARG A 159 2.88 15.78 7.50
N GLN A 160 2.98 15.28 8.73
CA GLN A 160 3.58 16.02 9.84
C GLN A 160 5.04 16.34 9.53
N PHE A 161 5.83 15.36 9.07
CA PHE A 161 7.25 15.56 8.77
C PHE A 161 7.48 16.38 7.51
N ALA A 162 6.65 16.21 6.47
CA ALA A 162 6.65 17.13 5.33
C ALA A 162 6.34 18.59 5.77
N ASN A 163 5.35 18.81 6.65
CA ASN A 163 5.08 20.15 7.17
C ASN A 163 6.23 20.70 8.02
N LEU A 164 6.85 19.87 8.88
CA LEU A 164 8.02 20.25 9.69
C LEU A 164 9.17 20.75 8.80
N TRP A 165 9.54 19.95 7.81
CA TRP A 165 10.66 20.26 6.94
C TRP A 165 10.36 21.40 5.96
N PHE A 166 9.11 21.55 5.48
CA PHE A 166 8.81 22.39 4.31
C PHE A 166 7.89 23.61 4.55
N ASP A 167 7.15 23.71 5.67
CA ASP A 167 6.35 24.91 5.97
C ASP A 167 7.27 26.06 6.39
N SER A 168 7.20 27.19 5.70
CA SER A 168 8.06 28.38 5.93
C SER A 168 7.93 28.98 7.32
N LYS A 169 6.87 28.64 8.08
CA LYS A 169 6.75 28.98 9.51
C LYS A 169 7.90 28.42 10.36
N ASN A 170 8.52 27.31 9.93
CA ASN A 170 9.62 26.68 10.65
C ASN A 170 11.00 27.19 10.15
N SER A 171 11.07 28.27 9.38
CA SER A 171 12.31 28.72 8.70
C SER A 171 13.49 29.08 9.61
N GLY A 172 13.26 29.26 10.92
CA GLY A 172 14.32 29.39 11.93
C GLY A 172 14.79 28.07 12.58
N GLU A 173 14.15 26.94 12.26
CA GLU A 173 14.38 25.64 12.91
C GLU A 173 15.47 24.83 12.22
N ALA A 174 16.30 24.12 13.00
CA ALA A 174 17.40 23.32 12.46
C ALA A 174 16.95 22.16 11.54
N PHE A 175 15.71 21.69 11.70
CA PHE A 175 15.11 20.66 10.84
C PHE A 175 14.45 21.21 9.56
N TYR A 176 14.40 22.53 9.37
CA TYR A 176 13.80 23.11 8.17
C TYR A 176 14.67 22.90 6.94
N PHE A 177 14.03 22.50 5.86
CA PHE A 177 14.59 22.53 4.52
C PHE A 177 13.55 22.81 3.43
N GLY A 178 12.61 23.72 3.74
CA GLY A 178 11.72 24.38 2.78
C GLY A 178 12.43 25.41 1.90
N ASP A 179 13.77 25.39 1.91
CA ASP A 179 14.62 25.85 0.83
C ASP A 179 14.83 24.74 -0.22
N LYS A 180 15.22 23.51 0.13
CA LYS A 180 15.59 22.46 -0.86
C LYS A 180 14.41 21.87 -1.61
N ILE A 181 13.22 22.17 -1.14
CA ILE A 181 11.95 21.63 -1.58
C ILE A 181 11.82 21.61 -3.12
N ASP A 182 12.32 22.57 -3.91
CA ASP A 182 12.33 22.52 -5.39
C ASP A 182 13.18 21.40 -6.02
N GLN A 183 14.30 21.07 -5.39
CA GLN A 183 15.12 19.93 -5.79
C GLN A 183 14.37 18.64 -5.48
N VAL A 184 13.60 18.63 -4.40
CA VAL A 184 12.66 17.56 -4.05
C VAL A 184 11.49 17.51 -5.07
N ASP A 185 10.92 18.62 -5.56
CA ASP A 185 9.96 18.66 -6.68
C ASP A 185 10.50 17.90 -7.89
N SER A 186 11.67 18.34 -8.33
CA SER A 186 12.32 17.93 -9.58
C SER A 186 12.73 16.46 -9.51
N TYR A 187 13.27 16.05 -8.37
CA TYR A 187 13.63 14.67 -8.08
C TYR A 187 12.40 13.78 -8.02
N ILE A 188 11.37 14.15 -7.25
CA ILE A 188 10.11 13.41 -7.15
C ILE A 188 9.42 13.28 -8.51
N HIS A 189 9.46 14.32 -9.35
CA HIS A 189 8.92 14.29 -10.71
C HIS A 189 9.81 13.54 -11.73
N SER A 190 11.08 13.30 -11.43
CA SER A 190 11.92 12.37 -12.20
C SER A 190 11.62 10.89 -11.90
N LEU A 191 11.10 10.58 -10.71
CA LEU A 191 10.76 9.21 -10.30
C LEU A 191 9.72 8.61 -11.25
N SER A 192 10.07 7.47 -11.83
CA SER A 192 9.24 6.75 -12.80
C SER A 192 8.82 5.39 -12.22
N PRO A 193 7.89 5.35 -11.25
CA PRO A 193 7.48 4.11 -10.57
C PRO A 193 6.89 3.07 -11.53
N THR A 194 6.93 1.80 -11.13
CA THR A 194 6.30 0.71 -11.87
C THR A 194 4.77 0.89 -11.93
N SER A 195 4.07 0.12 -12.76
CA SER A 195 2.60 0.12 -12.84
C SER A 195 1.88 -0.45 -11.61
N ASP A 196 2.61 -1.01 -10.65
CA ASP A 196 2.05 -1.61 -9.42
C ASP A 196 1.69 -0.53 -8.39
N PHE A 197 2.46 0.57 -8.36
CA PHE A 197 2.15 1.73 -7.52
C PHE A 197 0.87 2.41 -8.01
N SER A 198 -0.23 2.32 -7.25
CA SER A 198 -1.54 2.89 -7.65
C SER A 198 -1.46 4.39 -7.97
N ARG A 199 -0.68 5.15 -7.20
CA ARG A 199 -0.49 6.60 -7.31
C ARG A 199 0.93 6.92 -7.81
N ILE A 200 1.09 8.03 -8.51
CA ILE A 200 2.40 8.58 -8.90
C ILE A 200 2.78 9.66 -7.88
N PRO A 201 4.04 9.75 -7.43
CA PRO A 201 4.49 10.82 -6.54
C PRO A 201 4.17 12.24 -7.05
N ARG A 202 3.90 13.16 -6.11
CA ARG A 202 3.60 14.58 -6.36
C ARG A 202 4.66 15.46 -5.71
N GLY A 203 5.11 16.49 -6.41
CA GLY A 203 6.14 17.41 -5.96
C GLY A 203 5.68 18.45 -4.92
N LEU A 204 6.63 19.29 -4.53
CA LEU A 204 6.71 20.26 -3.40
C LEU A 204 7.79 21.30 -3.85
N LYS A 205 7.73 22.65 -3.69
CA LYS A 205 8.56 23.63 -4.47
C LYS A 205 9.34 24.80 -3.77
N ASP A 206 10.43 25.29 -4.43
CA ASP A 206 11.32 26.51 -4.27
C ASP A 206 12.18 26.75 -2.96
N ARG A 207 13.47 27.20 -2.83
CA ARG A 207 14.89 26.89 -3.32
C ARG A 207 15.96 27.30 -2.20
N VAL A 208 17.21 26.81 -1.89
CA VAL A 208 18.07 25.56 -1.90
C VAL A 208 19.43 25.72 -1.09
N HIS A 209 19.91 24.81 -0.18
CA HIS A 209 21.32 24.28 0.08
C HIS A 209 21.57 23.39 1.36
N MET A 210 22.44 22.33 1.30
CA MET A 210 22.58 21.24 2.32
C MET A 210 23.85 21.19 3.20
N LYS A 211 23.70 20.98 4.53
CA LYS A 211 24.62 20.17 5.39
C LYS A 211 23.98 19.52 6.63
N ALA A 212 22.99 20.14 7.29
CA ALA A 212 22.39 19.62 8.53
C ALA A 212 21.50 18.36 8.37
N HIS A 213 21.31 17.88 7.13
CA HIS A 213 20.19 16.99 6.79
C HIS A 213 20.49 15.50 6.95
N GLU A 214 21.76 15.10 7.07
CA GLU A 214 22.13 13.68 7.19
C GLU A 214 21.46 13.05 8.42
N LEU A 215 21.51 13.71 9.58
CA LEU A 215 20.85 13.26 10.82
C LEU A 215 19.33 13.11 10.68
N PHE A 216 18.66 14.04 9.99
CA PHE A 216 17.20 13.98 9.75
C PHE A 216 16.81 12.92 8.72
N VAL A 217 17.69 12.62 7.75
CA VAL A 217 17.52 11.54 6.76
C VAL A 217 17.77 10.18 7.39
N GLU A 218 18.79 10.03 8.22
CA GLU A 218 19.07 8.83 9.03
C GLU A 218 17.92 8.54 10.00
N HIS A 219 17.39 9.59 10.64
CA HIS A 219 16.19 9.49 11.46
C HIS A 219 14.97 9.04 10.64
N TRP A 220 14.68 9.67 9.51
CA TRP A 220 13.54 9.28 8.67
C TRP A 220 13.66 7.85 8.14
N ALA A 221 14.87 7.37 7.85
CA ALA A 221 15.11 6.01 7.38
C ALA A 221 14.68 4.93 8.38
N LEU A 222 14.63 5.22 9.68
CA LEU A 222 14.07 4.32 10.71
C LEU A 222 12.59 4.00 10.43
N LEU A 223 11.80 5.04 10.14
CA LEU A 223 10.39 4.89 9.79
C LEU A 223 10.24 4.15 8.46
N VAL A 224 11.04 4.53 7.44
CA VAL A 224 10.97 3.89 6.11
C VAL A 224 11.31 2.40 6.20
N GLU A 225 12.38 2.01 6.91
CA GLU A 225 12.77 0.61 7.05
C GLU A 225 11.71 -0.20 7.80
N GLY A 226 11.27 0.28 8.98
CA GLY A 226 10.25 -0.40 9.78
C GLY A 226 8.93 -0.60 9.02
N ILE A 227 8.47 0.42 8.29
CA ILE A 227 7.26 0.32 7.47
C ILE A 227 7.47 -0.56 6.22
N SER A 228 8.66 -0.55 5.61
CA SER A 228 8.98 -1.45 4.49
C SER A 228 8.92 -2.93 4.90
N ILE A 229 9.37 -3.25 6.12
CA ILE A 229 9.32 -4.60 6.70
C ILE A 229 7.87 -5.00 6.97
N LEU A 230 7.13 -4.15 7.70
CA LEU A 230 5.74 -4.41 8.08
C LEU A 230 4.75 -4.42 6.88
N THR A 231 5.22 -4.09 5.67
CA THR A 231 4.47 -4.20 4.40
C THR A 231 4.95 -5.30 3.45
N LYS A 232 5.95 -6.13 3.80
CA LYS A 232 6.35 -7.28 2.97
C LYS A 232 5.22 -8.31 2.88
N LYS A 233 5.16 -9.08 1.77
CA LYS A 233 4.12 -10.12 1.55
C LYS A 233 4.24 -11.32 2.50
N SER A 234 5.45 -11.58 2.99
CA SER A 234 5.79 -12.53 4.04
C SER A 234 6.78 -11.83 4.97
N ILE A 235 6.64 -12.04 6.29
CA ILE A 235 7.41 -11.36 7.33
C ILE A 235 7.72 -12.39 8.42
N MET A 236 8.99 -12.57 8.77
CA MET A 236 9.40 -13.40 9.91
C MET A 236 9.20 -12.64 11.23
N LYS A 237 8.94 -13.36 12.34
CA LYS A 237 8.80 -12.73 13.66
C LYS A 237 10.03 -11.93 14.10
N SER A 238 11.24 -12.36 13.70
CA SER A 238 12.49 -11.60 13.89
C SER A 238 12.51 -10.27 13.13
N GLU A 239 11.94 -10.21 11.93
CA GLU A 239 11.78 -8.98 11.15
C GLU A 239 10.76 -8.03 11.80
N ILE A 240 9.66 -8.56 12.35
CA ILE A 240 8.68 -7.76 13.11
C ILE A 240 9.34 -7.10 14.33
N VAL A 241 10.16 -7.84 15.08
CA VAL A 241 10.91 -7.31 16.25
C VAL A 241 11.95 -6.25 15.82
N TYR A 242 12.62 -6.43 14.68
CA TYR A 242 13.54 -5.42 14.15
C TYR A 242 12.79 -4.15 13.68
N ALA A 243 11.62 -4.31 13.05
CA ALA A 243 10.78 -3.18 12.67
C ALA A 243 10.22 -2.40 13.88
N ASP A 244 9.78 -3.10 14.92
CA ASP A 244 9.37 -2.51 16.21
C ASP A 244 10.50 -1.65 16.82
N LYS A 245 11.73 -2.19 16.84
CA LYS A 245 12.92 -1.45 17.27
C LYS A 245 13.15 -0.20 16.43
N CYS A 246 13.09 -0.29 15.11
CA CYS A 246 13.25 0.88 14.23
C CYS A 246 12.16 1.95 14.48
N LEU A 247 10.90 1.55 14.65
CA LEU A 247 9.80 2.49 14.95
C LEU A 247 9.94 3.14 16.33
N LYS A 248 10.45 2.42 17.34
CA LYS A 248 10.72 2.98 18.68
C LYS A 248 11.93 3.92 18.68
N GLU A 249 13.01 3.57 17.97
CA GLU A 249 14.15 4.47 17.73
C GLU A 249 13.69 5.76 17.01
N PHE A 250 12.79 5.65 16.03
CA PHE A 250 12.21 6.81 15.34
C PHE A 250 11.48 7.75 16.33
N ILE A 251 10.62 7.22 17.21
CA ILE A 251 9.85 8.03 18.17
C ILE A 251 10.78 8.78 19.14
N VAL A 252 11.78 8.10 19.71
CA VAL A 252 12.77 8.74 20.60
C VAL A 252 13.58 9.83 19.86
N GLY A 253 13.86 9.61 18.57
CA GLY A 253 14.43 10.63 17.69
C GLY A 253 13.52 11.84 17.45
N VAL A 254 12.18 11.72 17.54
CA VAL A 254 11.28 12.88 17.37
C VAL A 254 11.45 13.89 18.50
N GLU A 255 11.50 13.42 19.75
CA GLU A 255 11.63 14.30 20.92
C GLU A 255 12.96 15.06 20.92
N SER A 256 14.05 14.38 20.52
CA SER A 256 15.42 14.91 20.55
C SER A 256 15.79 15.77 19.33
N LEU A 257 15.25 15.49 18.13
CA LEU A 257 15.61 16.19 16.90
C LEU A 257 14.63 17.30 16.49
N TYR A 258 13.38 17.24 16.95
CA TYR A 258 12.31 18.19 16.59
C TYR A 258 11.64 18.82 17.81
N GLY A 259 11.73 18.18 18.98
CA GLY A 259 11.11 18.63 20.22
C GLY A 259 9.79 17.93 20.56
N LYS A 260 9.51 17.89 21.86
CA LYS A 260 8.36 17.22 22.49
C LYS A 260 7.00 17.49 21.83
N MET A 261 6.81 18.70 21.27
CA MET A 261 5.55 19.14 20.67
C MET A 261 5.15 18.46 19.34
N TYR A 262 6.00 17.57 18.82
CA TYR A 262 5.79 16.80 17.59
C TYR A 262 5.58 15.30 17.84
N LEU A 263 5.58 14.85 19.10
CA LEU A 263 5.17 13.50 19.51
C LEU A 263 3.64 13.36 19.48
N SER A 264 3.05 13.53 18.30
CA SER A 264 1.61 13.53 18.08
C SER A 264 1.00 12.14 18.22
N PHE A 265 -0.33 12.07 18.29
CA PHE A 265 -1.07 10.81 18.31
C PHE A 265 -0.67 9.85 17.17
N ASN A 266 -0.39 10.35 15.97
CA ASN A 266 0.01 9.52 14.83
C ASN A 266 1.46 9.01 14.95
N VAL A 267 2.34 9.75 15.65
CA VAL A 267 3.69 9.27 15.99
C VAL A 267 3.60 8.20 17.09
N HIS A 268 2.75 8.39 18.10
CA HIS A 268 2.48 7.37 19.12
C HIS A 268 1.92 6.07 18.52
N LEU A 269 0.99 6.15 17.56
CA LEU A 269 0.40 4.96 16.95
C LEU A 269 1.43 4.01 16.28
N LEU A 270 2.64 4.49 15.97
CA LEU A 270 3.70 3.66 15.41
C LEU A 270 4.11 2.48 16.32
N VAL A 271 4.08 2.60 17.65
CA VAL A 271 4.44 1.48 18.57
C VAL A 271 3.47 0.31 18.55
N HIS A 272 2.31 0.49 17.93
CA HIS A 272 1.28 -0.54 17.82
C HIS A 272 1.38 -1.31 16.48
N LEU A 273 2.15 -0.81 15.50
CA LEU A 273 2.20 -1.38 14.14
C LEU A 273 2.90 -2.76 14.09
N ALA A 274 3.80 -3.07 15.01
CA ALA A 274 4.39 -4.40 15.10
C ALA A 274 3.36 -5.43 15.59
N ILE A 275 2.64 -5.10 16.66
CA ILE A 275 1.56 -5.92 17.25
C ILE A 275 0.39 -6.06 16.27
N SER A 276 0.08 -4.99 15.52
CA SER A 276 -0.86 -5.02 14.38
C SER A 276 -0.54 -6.14 13.40
N VAL A 277 0.72 -6.22 12.96
CA VAL A 277 1.18 -7.26 12.02
C VAL A 277 1.21 -8.66 12.65
N GLU A 278 1.52 -8.80 13.95
CA GLU A 278 1.40 -10.10 14.63
C GLU A 278 -0.04 -10.62 14.69
N ASN A 279 -1.05 -9.73 14.75
CA ASN A 279 -2.46 -10.12 14.83
C ASN A 279 -3.12 -10.32 13.44
N TRP A 280 -2.80 -9.48 12.45
CA TRP A 280 -3.54 -9.40 11.17
C TRP A 280 -2.68 -9.59 9.91
N GLY A 281 -1.38 -9.87 10.09
CA GLY A 281 -0.42 -9.93 8.98
C GLY A 281 -0.07 -8.55 8.41
N PRO A 282 0.61 -8.51 7.26
CA PRO A 282 1.22 -7.29 6.71
C PRO A 282 0.25 -6.11 6.59
N LEU A 283 0.70 -4.89 6.90
CA LEU A 283 -0.15 -3.70 7.01
C LEU A 283 -1.03 -3.40 5.78
N PHE A 284 -0.66 -3.88 4.58
CA PHE A 284 -1.48 -3.71 3.38
C PHE A 284 -2.76 -4.57 3.36
N THR A 285 -2.86 -5.65 4.15
CA THR A 285 -4.03 -6.55 4.15
C THR A 285 -5.27 -5.90 4.77
N HIS A 286 -5.08 -4.93 5.66
CA HIS A 286 -6.12 -4.32 6.50
C HIS A 286 -6.25 -2.80 6.34
N SER A 287 -5.71 -2.24 5.25
CA SER A 287 -5.67 -0.78 5.07
C SER A 287 -6.96 -0.15 4.53
N ALA A 288 -7.23 1.09 4.94
CA ALA A 288 -8.36 1.89 4.49
C ALA A 288 -8.28 2.32 3.01
N PHE A 289 -7.15 2.12 2.30
CA PHE A 289 -7.00 2.49 0.87
C PHE A 289 -8.16 1.99 -0.03
N ILE A 290 -8.62 0.76 0.17
CA ILE A 290 -9.69 0.15 -0.65
C ILE A 290 -11.05 0.83 -0.40
N TYR A 291 -11.25 1.38 0.80
CA TYR A 291 -12.47 2.06 1.22
C TYR A 291 -12.46 3.52 0.72
N GLU A 292 -11.32 4.20 0.76
CA GLU A 292 -11.17 5.53 0.15
C GLU A 292 -11.36 5.53 -1.37
N ASP A 293 -10.81 4.54 -2.07
CA ASP A 293 -11.07 4.36 -3.51
C ASP A 293 -12.56 4.01 -3.79
N PHE A 294 -13.34 3.57 -2.78
CA PHE A 294 -14.79 3.39 -2.86
C PHE A 294 -15.58 4.68 -2.54
N ASN A 295 -15.09 5.58 -1.68
CA ASN A 295 -15.72 6.89 -1.41
C ASN A 295 -15.94 7.67 -2.72
N GLN A 296 -14.95 7.65 -3.62
CA GLN A 296 -15.07 8.25 -4.95
C GLN A 296 -16.22 7.67 -5.80
N ILE A 297 -16.62 6.42 -5.58
CA ILE A 297 -17.78 5.78 -6.26
C ILE A 297 -19.11 6.28 -5.67
N ILE A 298 -19.15 6.52 -4.35
CA ILE A 298 -20.31 7.12 -3.67
C ILE A 298 -20.50 8.56 -4.17
N GLU A 299 -19.44 9.38 -4.16
CA GLU A 299 -19.47 10.76 -4.70
C GLU A 299 -19.97 10.80 -6.14
N ASN A 300 -19.43 9.94 -7.02
CA ASN A 300 -19.86 9.86 -8.42
C ASN A 300 -21.31 9.39 -8.61
N SER A 301 -21.95 8.84 -7.58
CA SER A 301 -23.38 8.48 -7.59
C SER A 301 -24.29 9.68 -7.27
N ILE A 302 -23.74 10.78 -6.75
CA ILE A 302 -24.48 12.02 -6.48
C ILE A 302 -24.48 12.86 -7.77
N LYS A 303 -25.68 13.19 -8.26
CA LYS A 303 -25.94 13.99 -9.47
C LYS A 303 -26.65 15.32 -9.18
N SER A 304 -27.36 15.41 -8.06
CA SER A 304 -27.96 16.66 -7.57
C SER A 304 -28.06 16.66 -6.05
N LEU A 305 -28.38 17.82 -5.46
CA LEU A 305 -28.63 17.97 -4.02
C LEU A 305 -29.96 17.33 -3.56
N ASN A 306 -30.87 16.99 -4.48
CA ASN A 306 -32.22 16.53 -4.16
C ASN A 306 -32.25 15.01 -3.97
N GLY A 307 -32.47 14.54 -2.75
CA GLY A 307 -32.57 13.08 -2.48
C GLY A 307 -31.25 12.33 -2.62
N VAL A 308 -30.13 12.93 -2.19
CA VAL A 308 -28.76 12.38 -2.27
C VAL A 308 -28.68 10.91 -1.81
N SER A 309 -29.32 10.57 -0.68
CA SER A 309 -29.36 9.20 -0.15
C SER A 309 -30.04 8.20 -1.10
N ILE A 310 -31.10 8.61 -1.79
CA ILE A 310 -31.81 7.80 -2.78
C ILE A 310 -30.93 7.59 -4.01
N GLN A 311 -30.31 8.67 -4.53
CA GLN A 311 -29.39 8.59 -5.68
C GLN A 311 -28.23 7.62 -5.44
N ILE A 312 -27.63 7.65 -4.24
CA ILE A 312 -26.57 6.72 -3.81
C ILE A 312 -27.10 5.28 -3.75
N CYS A 313 -28.23 5.06 -3.08
CA CYS A 313 -28.84 3.73 -2.94
C CYS A 313 -29.20 3.10 -4.29
N ASP A 314 -29.85 3.85 -5.18
CA ASP A 314 -30.31 3.32 -6.46
C ASP A 314 -29.19 3.15 -7.48
N SER A 315 -28.18 4.04 -7.48
CA SER A 315 -26.94 3.82 -8.25
C SER A 315 -26.21 2.55 -7.81
N PHE A 316 -26.14 2.30 -6.48
CA PHE A 316 -25.54 1.08 -5.94
C PHE A 316 -26.36 -0.17 -6.27
N ARG A 317 -27.68 -0.13 -6.09
CA ARG A 317 -28.62 -1.22 -6.45
C ARG A 317 -28.51 -1.57 -7.93
N LEU A 318 -28.58 -0.58 -8.82
CA LEU A 318 -28.48 -0.77 -10.27
C LEU A 318 -27.15 -1.46 -10.64
N LYS A 319 -26.02 -1.01 -10.06
CA LYS A 319 -24.72 -1.64 -10.28
C LYS A 319 -24.68 -3.11 -9.81
N CYS A 320 -25.24 -3.41 -8.64
CA CYS A 320 -25.37 -4.77 -8.13
C CYS A 320 -26.27 -5.66 -9.00
N VAL A 321 -27.37 -5.13 -9.54
CA VAL A 321 -28.25 -5.85 -10.47
C VAL A 321 -27.54 -6.14 -11.79
N ILE A 322 -26.84 -5.16 -12.37
CA ILE A 322 -26.11 -5.33 -13.64
C ILE A 322 -24.98 -6.36 -13.49
N ASP A 323 -24.21 -6.34 -12.39
CA ASP A 323 -23.18 -7.37 -12.15
C ASP A 323 -23.78 -8.77 -11.89
N ARG A 324 -24.95 -8.88 -11.24
CA ARG A 324 -25.66 -10.17 -11.10
C ARG A 324 -26.17 -10.70 -12.44
N LEU A 325 -26.90 -9.89 -13.21
CA LEU A 325 -27.44 -10.27 -14.52
C LEU A 325 -26.32 -10.69 -15.48
N ARG A 326 -25.19 -9.97 -15.47
CA ARG A 326 -24.01 -10.34 -16.26
C ARG A 326 -23.48 -11.73 -15.92
N ASN A 327 -23.40 -12.07 -14.63
CA ASN A 327 -22.87 -13.38 -14.20
C ASN A 327 -23.81 -14.52 -14.60
N ILE A 328 -25.13 -14.28 -14.61
CA ILE A 328 -26.13 -15.26 -15.05
C ILE A 328 -26.03 -15.47 -16.56
N CYS A 329 -26.14 -14.39 -17.34
CA CYS A 329 -26.19 -14.45 -18.80
C CYS A 329 -24.80 -14.49 -19.48
N GLN A 330 -23.71 -14.81 -18.75
CA GLN A 330 -22.35 -14.56 -19.25
C GLN A 330 -22.06 -15.28 -20.58
N ASN A 331 -22.64 -16.46 -20.76
CA ASN A 331 -22.43 -17.33 -21.92
C ASN A 331 -23.35 -16.94 -23.10
N ASP A 332 -24.48 -16.28 -22.84
CA ASP A 332 -25.50 -15.90 -23.83
C ASP A 332 -25.26 -14.50 -24.42
N LEU A 333 -24.45 -13.68 -23.73
CA LEU A 333 -24.20 -12.28 -24.06
C LEU A 333 -23.26 -12.11 -25.27
N ASN A 334 -23.83 -11.68 -26.40
CA ASN A 334 -23.06 -11.37 -27.60
C ASN A 334 -22.08 -10.20 -27.41
N ASN A 335 -21.11 -10.06 -28.32
CA ASN A 335 -20.03 -9.06 -28.22
C ASN A 335 -20.52 -7.60 -28.06
N LYS A 336 -21.66 -7.21 -28.67
CA LYS A 336 -22.21 -5.86 -28.51
C LYS A 336 -22.79 -5.66 -27.10
N GLN A 337 -23.56 -6.63 -26.60
CA GLN A 337 -24.13 -6.61 -25.25
C GLN A 337 -23.03 -6.63 -24.18
N ASN A 338 -22.02 -7.49 -24.35
CA ASN A 338 -20.84 -7.54 -23.47
C ASN A 338 -20.08 -6.19 -23.45
N GLN A 339 -19.90 -5.52 -24.60
CA GLN A 339 -19.32 -4.17 -24.64
C GLN A 339 -20.20 -3.13 -23.93
N PHE A 340 -21.52 -3.15 -24.13
CA PHE A 340 -22.46 -2.25 -23.47
C PHE A 340 -22.42 -2.39 -21.94
N LEU A 341 -22.46 -3.63 -21.42
CA LEU A 341 -22.34 -3.92 -19.99
C LEU A 341 -20.98 -3.50 -19.40
N ASN A 342 -19.88 -3.66 -20.15
CA ASN A 342 -18.57 -3.17 -19.73
C ASN A 342 -18.52 -1.63 -19.60
N ARG A 343 -19.20 -0.90 -20.51
CA ARG A 343 -19.34 0.57 -20.42
C ARG A 343 -20.17 0.98 -19.21
N LEU A 344 -21.37 0.39 -19.04
CA LEU A 344 -22.27 0.66 -17.89
C LEU A 344 -21.58 0.46 -16.53
N LEU A 345 -20.77 -0.59 -16.39
CA LEU A 345 -20.06 -0.90 -15.15
C LEU A 345 -18.78 -0.07 -14.93
N ASN A 346 -18.43 0.84 -15.85
CA ASN A 346 -17.15 1.57 -15.91
C ASN A 346 -15.91 0.64 -15.80
N LYS A 347 -16.04 -0.62 -16.22
CA LYS A 347 -14.96 -1.60 -16.19
C LYS A 347 -13.99 -1.29 -17.32
N LYS A 348 -12.86 -0.63 -16.99
CA LYS A 348 -11.72 -0.42 -17.90
C LYS A 348 -11.44 -1.73 -18.64
N SER A 349 -11.55 -1.73 -19.96
CA SER A 349 -11.32 -2.92 -20.77
C SER A 349 -9.89 -3.41 -20.56
N ARG A 350 -9.75 -4.65 -20.08
CA ARG A 350 -8.44 -5.32 -20.07
C ARG A 350 -7.95 -5.36 -21.54
N PRO A 351 -6.71 -4.90 -21.84
CA PRO A 351 -6.24 -4.88 -23.21
C PRO A 351 -6.15 -6.32 -23.73
N ILE A 352 -6.94 -6.62 -24.76
CA ILE A 352 -6.99 -7.96 -25.34
C ILE A 352 -5.61 -8.28 -25.94
N SER A 353 -5.08 -9.44 -25.58
CA SER A 353 -3.80 -9.98 -26.03
C SER A 353 -4.08 -11.29 -26.76
N ASN A 354 -3.83 -11.29 -28.07
CA ASN A 354 -4.28 -12.34 -29.00
C ASN A 354 -3.21 -13.43 -29.23
N LEU A 355 -2.08 -13.40 -28.52
CA LEU A 355 -0.98 -14.34 -28.69
C LEU A 355 -0.32 -14.68 -27.35
N GLN A 356 -0.04 -15.97 -27.18
CA GLN A 356 0.74 -16.59 -26.11
C GLN A 356 2.06 -17.08 -26.72
N LEU A 357 3.19 -16.93 -26.02
CA LEU A 357 4.52 -17.34 -26.49
C LEU A 357 5.31 -17.94 -25.31
N GLY A 358 5.32 -19.26 -25.19
CA GLY A 358 5.65 -19.93 -23.92
C GLY A 358 4.72 -19.44 -22.80
N ASP A 359 5.25 -19.21 -21.61
CA ASP A 359 4.49 -18.62 -20.49
C ASP A 359 4.08 -17.15 -20.72
N CYS A 360 4.63 -16.50 -21.76
CA CYS A 360 4.49 -15.06 -21.95
C CYS A 360 3.28 -14.68 -22.81
N LYS A 361 2.25 -14.11 -22.18
CA LYS A 361 1.14 -13.47 -22.89
C LYS A 361 1.53 -12.06 -23.35
N VAL A 362 1.71 -11.86 -24.66
CA VAL A 362 2.27 -10.63 -25.24
C VAL A 362 1.19 -9.62 -25.63
N LEU A 363 1.49 -8.30 -25.50
CA LEU A 363 0.49 -7.23 -25.49
C LEU A 363 0.68 -6.18 -26.60
N GLY A 364 -0.15 -6.28 -27.64
CA GLY A 364 -0.25 -5.34 -28.76
C GLY A 364 -0.18 -6.05 -30.11
N LYS A 365 -0.18 -5.27 -31.21
CA LYS A 365 0.12 -5.83 -32.54
C LYS A 365 1.61 -6.20 -32.60
N PRO A 366 1.98 -7.43 -33.00
CA PRO A 366 3.38 -7.79 -33.23
C PRO A 366 3.99 -6.95 -34.34
N VAL A 367 5.29 -6.66 -34.23
CA VAL A 367 6.12 -6.30 -35.38
C VAL A 367 6.88 -7.56 -35.81
N ILE A 368 6.58 -8.09 -36.99
CA ILE A 368 7.37 -9.19 -37.57
C ILE A 368 8.70 -8.60 -38.06
N LEU A 369 9.81 -9.23 -37.70
CA LEU A 369 11.15 -8.82 -38.11
C LEU A 369 11.64 -9.73 -39.23
N SER A 370 11.89 -9.17 -40.41
CA SER A 370 12.51 -9.87 -41.54
C SER A 370 13.98 -10.20 -41.28
N ASN A 371 14.66 -9.40 -40.46
CA ASN A 371 16.01 -9.66 -39.96
C ASN A 371 16.16 -9.15 -38.52
N LEU A 372 16.83 -9.94 -37.68
CA LEU A 372 17.16 -9.54 -36.32
C LEU A 372 18.48 -8.75 -36.29
N LYS A 373 18.58 -7.70 -35.46
CA LYS A 373 19.84 -6.96 -35.29
C LYS A 373 20.96 -7.90 -34.87
N LYS A 374 22.15 -7.81 -35.49
CA LYS A 374 23.33 -8.66 -35.19
C LYS A 374 23.64 -8.77 -33.68
N ILE A 375 23.49 -7.67 -32.93
CA ILE A 375 23.73 -7.65 -31.48
C ILE A 375 22.64 -8.36 -30.66
N TYR A 376 21.41 -8.50 -31.18
CA TYR A 376 20.34 -9.28 -30.56
C TYR A 376 20.44 -10.77 -30.94
N SER A 377 20.89 -11.12 -32.15
CA SER A 377 21.15 -12.53 -32.49
C SER A 377 22.35 -13.10 -31.74
N LEU A 378 23.43 -12.32 -31.55
CA LEU A 378 24.53 -12.68 -30.65
C LEU A 378 24.10 -12.82 -29.19
N ALA A 379 23.10 -12.04 -28.75
CA ALA A 379 22.54 -12.14 -27.40
C ALA A 379 21.72 -13.42 -27.19
N LEU A 380 20.96 -13.88 -28.20
CA LEU A 380 20.22 -15.14 -28.16
C LEU A 380 21.14 -16.36 -28.26
N ARG A 381 22.14 -16.34 -29.14
CA ARG A 381 23.13 -17.44 -29.27
C ARG A 381 23.93 -17.70 -27.99
N ARG A 382 24.12 -16.69 -27.13
CA ARG A 382 24.72 -16.86 -25.79
C ARG A 382 23.86 -17.63 -24.80
N LEU A 383 22.57 -17.82 -25.09
CA LEU A 383 21.68 -18.75 -24.38
C LEU A 383 21.54 -20.10 -25.12
N ASN A 384 22.38 -20.39 -26.12
CA ASN A 384 22.26 -21.51 -27.04
C ASN A 384 20.93 -21.51 -27.85
N VAL A 385 20.28 -20.35 -28.00
CA VAL A 385 19.05 -20.19 -28.79
C VAL A 385 19.43 -19.93 -30.25
N ASP A 386 19.54 -21.01 -31.03
CA ASP A 386 19.65 -20.94 -32.49
C ASP A 386 18.28 -20.92 -33.18
N PHE A 387 18.26 -20.42 -34.41
CA PHE A 387 17.04 -20.25 -35.20
C PHE A 387 17.27 -20.39 -36.69
N HIS A 388 16.51 -21.31 -37.30
CA HIS A 388 16.52 -21.58 -38.74
C HIS A 388 15.87 -20.43 -39.54
N THR A 389 16.11 -20.41 -40.85
CA THR A 389 15.52 -19.43 -41.81
C THR A 389 13.99 -19.42 -41.84
N SER A 390 13.34 -20.51 -41.41
CA SER A 390 11.88 -20.64 -41.25
C SER A 390 11.32 -20.04 -39.94
N THR A 391 12.18 -19.54 -39.04
CA THR A 391 11.76 -18.99 -37.74
C THR A 391 11.05 -17.66 -37.93
N VAL A 392 9.80 -17.56 -37.48
CA VAL A 392 9.09 -16.27 -37.46
C VAL A 392 9.50 -15.49 -36.22
N ILE A 393 10.19 -14.37 -36.43
CA ILE A 393 10.67 -13.48 -35.36
C ILE A 393 9.66 -12.35 -35.15
N TYR A 394 9.12 -12.27 -33.93
CA TYR A 394 8.21 -11.21 -33.51
C TYR A 394 8.90 -10.27 -32.50
N SER A 395 8.59 -8.98 -32.57
CA SER A 395 8.97 -8.00 -31.55
C SER A 395 7.74 -7.35 -30.93
N PHE A 396 7.73 -7.26 -29.59
CA PHE A 396 6.64 -6.69 -28.81
C PHE A 396 7.12 -5.55 -27.92
N LYS A 397 6.22 -4.62 -27.61
CA LYS A 397 6.53 -3.51 -26.70
C LYS A 397 6.14 -3.77 -25.24
N ARG A 398 5.29 -4.75 -24.98
CA ARG A 398 4.78 -5.15 -23.66
C ARG A 398 4.44 -6.64 -23.59
N CYS A 399 4.43 -7.22 -22.40
CA CYS A 399 3.81 -8.51 -22.10
C CYS A 399 3.20 -8.52 -20.69
N ILE A 400 2.51 -9.61 -20.32
CA ILE A 400 1.73 -9.73 -19.09
C ILE A 400 2.51 -10.39 -17.94
N ILE A 401 3.63 -11.09 -18.20
CA ILE A 401 4.53 -11.54 -17.12
C ILE A 401 4.95 -10.31 -16.32
N ASN A 402 4.47 -10.23 -15.07
CA ASN A 402 4.54 -9.06 -14.19
C ASN A 402 4.15 -7.71 -14.84
N GLN A 403 3.43 -7.70 -15.97
CA GLN A 403 3.11 -6.53 -16.79
C GLN A 403 4.34 -5.69 -17.21
N VAL A 404 5.44 -6.33 -17.60
CA VAL A 404 6.67 -5.64 -18.04
C VAL A 404 6.55 -5.00 -19.43
N THR A 405 7.37 -3.97 -19.68
CA THR A 405 7.44 -3.26 -20.96
C THR A 405 8.88 -3.15 -21.47
N SER A 406 9.04 -3.05 -22.79
CA SER A 406 10.32 -2.71 -23.40
C SER A 406 10.65 -1.23 -23.18
N LYS A 407 11.94 -0.86 -23.14
CA LYS A 407 12.38 0.55 -23.17
C LYS A 407 11.84 1.34 -24.38
N THR A 408 11.35 0.69 -25.44
CA THR A 408 10.72 1.33 -26.62
C THR A 408 9.22 1.67 -26.47
N TYR A 409 8.64 1.46 -25.28
CA TYR A 409 7.22 1.70 -24.99
C TYR A 409 6.92 3.13 -24.51
N ASN A 410 7.14 4.11 -25.39
CA ASN A 410 7.08 5.55 -25.09
C ASN A 410 5.66 6.11 -24.74
N ARG A 411 4.66 5.25 -24.50
CA ARG A 411 3.30 5.68 -24.08
C ARG A 411 3.19 5.92 -22.57
N GLU A 412 3.96 5.20 -21.75
CA GLU A 412 3.99 5.35 -20.29
C GLU A 412 5.03 6.39 -19.85
N LYS A 413 4.86 7.66 -20.23
CA LYS A 413 5.84 8.75 -19.99
C LYS A 413 6.20 9.02 -18.52
N LYS A 414 5.42 8.52 -17.55
CA LYS A 414 5.61 8.73 -16.10
C LYS A 414 5.84 7.43 -15.31
N ARG A 415 6.09 6.29 -15.98
CA ARG A 415 6.25 4.98 -15.31
C ARG A 415 7.29 4.11 -16.01
N SER A 416 8.16 3.49 -15.23
CA SER A 416 9.18 2.56 -15.75
C SER A 416 8.80 1.12 -15.42
N ASN A 417 8.48 0.34 -16.45
CA ASN A 417 8.14 -1.08 -16.34
C ASN A 417 9.17 -1.99 -17.05
N CYS A 418 10.37 -1.45 -17.31
CA CYS A 418 11.43 -2.07 -18.10
C CYS A 418 12.67 -2.48 -17.29
N THR A 419 12.59 -2.49 -15.96
CA THR A 419 13.62 -3.09 -15.09
C THR A 419 13.00 -4.11 -14.16
N VAL A 420 13.67 -5.24 -14.00
CA VAL A 420 13.21 -6.42 -13.25
C VAL A 420 14.32 -7.02 -12.39
N ILE A 421 13.92 -7.73 -11.33
CA ILE A 421 14.76 -8.73 -10.65
C ILE A 421 14.43 -10.11 -11.24
N LEU A 422 15.46 -10.91 -11.49
CA LEU A 422 15.34 -12.27 -12.02
C LEU A 422 15.43 -13.34 -10.91
N LYS A 423 15.09 -14.59 -11.26
CA LYS A 423 15.16 -15.78 -10.37
C LYS A 423 16.54 -16.01 -9.72
N ASN A 424 17.62 -15.44 -10.28
CA ASN A 424 18.99 -15.54 -9.75
C ASN A 424 19.44 -14.26 -9.00
N GLY A 425 18.50 -13.45 -8.50
CA GLY A 425 18.76 -12.20 -7.78
C GLY A 425 19.27 -11.03 -8.64
N GLN A 426 19.72 -11.29 -9.87
CA GLN A 426 20.31 -10.26 -10.74
C GLN A 426 19.26 -9.27 -11.26
N ILE A 427 19.69 -8.01 -11.44
CA ILE A 427 18.83 -6.91 -11.89
C ILE A 427 19.04 -6.68 -13.39
N PHE A 428 17.97 -6.72 -14.17
CA PHE A 428 18.01 -6.68 -15.64
C PHE A 428 17.15 -5.55 -16.21
N GLY A 429 17.73 -4.76 -17.12
CA GLY A 429 17.04 -3.66 -17.79
C GLY A 429 16.69 -3.99 -19.24
N ILE A 430 15.40 -4.24 -19.50
CA ILE A 430 14.80 -4.71 -20.75
C ILE A 430 14.80 -3.60 -21.82
N GLU A 431 15.47 -3.84 -22.95
CA GLU A 431 15.44 -2.96 -24.11
C GLU A 431 14.41 -3.40 -25.16
N ASN A 432 14.23 -4.72 -25.37
CA ASN A 432 13.23 -5.26 -26.30
C ASN A 432 12.64 -6.60 -25.80
N LEU A 433 11.43 -6.93 -26.28
CA LEU A 433 10.82 -8.25 -26.11
C LEU A 433 10.81 -8.95 -27.47
N ILE A 434 11.36 -10.16 -27.54
CA ILE A 434 11.37 -11.00 -28.74
C ILE A 434 10.51 -12.23 -28.49
N GLY A 435 9.67 -12.55 -29.47
CA GLY A 435 9.03 -13.85 -29.60
C GLY A 435 9.65 -14.61 -30.76
N LEU A 436 9.95 -15.90 -30.57
CA LEU A 436 10.30 -16.80 -31.66
C LEU A 436 9.16 -17.82 -31.83
N ARG A 437 8.80 -18.13 -33.08
CA ARG A 437 8.00 -19.31 -33.42
C ARG A 437 8.78 -20.19 -34.38
N GLN A 438 8.96 -21.45 -33.99
CA GLN A 438 9.64 -22.50 -34.75
C GLN A 438 8.65 -23.68 -34.81
N SER A 439 8.13 -23.97 -36.01
CA SER A 439 6.94 -24.81 -36.22
C SER A 439 5.82 -24.51 -35.22
N ASP A 440 5.57 -25.41 -34.28
CA ASP A 440 4.54 -25.31 -33.25
C ASP A 440 5.08 -24.81 -31.90
N ASN A 441 6.40 -24.85 -31.71
CA ASN A 441 7.01 -24.33 -30.49
C ASN A 441 7.07 -22.79 -30.50
N THR A 442 6.82 -22.19 -29.33
CA THR A 442 6.88 -20.74 -29.14
C THR A 442 7.65 -20.39 -27.89
N SER A 443 8.63 -19.50 -28.02
CA SER A 443 9.48 -19.04 -26.92
C SER A 443 9.56 -17.51 -26.90
N SER A 444 9.92 -16.94 -25.75
CA SER A 444 9.92 -15.50 -25.54
C SER A 444 11.11 -15.06 -24.68
N TYR A 445 11.85 -14.07 -25.18
CA TYR A 445 13.10 -13.61 -24.59
C TYR A 445 13.10 -12.09 -24.36
N LEU A 446 13.71 -11.69 -23.25
CA LEU A 446 13.95 -10.30 -22.88
C LEU A 446 15.36 -9.93 -23.31
N ILE A 447 15.50 -9.02 -24.27
CA ILE A 447 16.80 -8.50 -24.68
C ILE A 447 17.11 -7.24 -23.88
N GLY A 448 18.28 -7.18 -23.27
CA GLY A 448 18.65 -6.11 -22.35
C GLY A 448 20.09 -6.21 -21.87
N ARG A 449 20.39 -5.59 -20.72
CA ARG A 449 21.68 -5.71 -20.02
C ARG A 449 21.46 -5.72 -18.51
N TYR A 450 22.34 -6.40 -17.78
CA TYR A 450 22.38 -6.39 -16.32
C TYR A 450 22.90 -5.06 -15.75
N TYR A 451 22.64 -4.82 -14.47
CA TYR A 451 23.29 -3.78 -13.67
C TYR A 451 24.32 -4.40 -12.72
N VAL A 452 25.39 -3.65 -12.43
CA VAL A 452 26.41 -4.03 -11.46
C VAL A 452 25.96 -3.61 -10.06
N LEU A 453 25.89 -4.56 -9.13
CA LEU A 453 25.63 -4.29 -7.71
C LEU A 453 26.80 -3.52 -7.08
N LYS A 454 26.52 -2.60 -6.15
CA LYS A 454 27.55 -1.81 -5.47
C LYS A 454 27.56 -2.08 -3.96
N ASN A 455 28.66 -2.64 -3.47
CA ASN A 455 28.90 -2.83 -2.04
C ASN A 455 29.27 -1.51 -1.35
N LYS A 456 28.33 -0.56 -1.30
CA LYS A 456 28.39 0.64 -0.45
C LYS A 456 27.01 0.88 0.14
N SER A 457 26.91 0.95 1.47
CA SER A 457 25.65 1.34 2.10
C SER A 457 25.25 2.76 1.71
N LEU A 458 23.94 2.98 1.57
CA LEU A 458 23.36 4.30 1.30
C LEU A 458 23.29 5.16 2.57
N ILE A 459 23.24 4.52 3.72
CA ILE A 459 23.15 5.14 5.04
C ILE A 459 24.26 4.56 5.92
N ARG A 460 24.82 5.41 6.78
CA ARG A 460 25.87 5.02 7.71
C ARG A 460 25.33 3.98 8.68
N ASP A 461 26.09 2.90 8.87
CA ASP A 461 25.87 1.85 9.87
C ASP A 461 24.48 1.16 9.84
N ARG A 462 23.68 1.37 8.78
CA ARG A 462 22.36 0.74 8.55
C ARG A 462 22.19 0.30 7.09
N LYS A 463 21.77 -0.96 6.90
CA LYS A 463 21.38 -1.53 5.60
C LYS A 463 19.87 -1.38 5.41
N LEU A 464 19.43 -0.89 4.27
CA LEU A 464 18.02 -0.81 3.87
C LEU A 464 17.72 -1.90 2.85
N ASP A 465 17.16 -3.04 3.26
CA ASP A 465 17.03 -4.22 2.38
C ASP A 465 16.11 -4.00 1.18
N HIS A 466 15.23 -3.00 1.26
CA HIS A 466 14.35 -2.60 0.17
C HIS A 466 15.03 -1.70 -0.88
N LEU A 467 16.27 -1.24 -0.65
CA LEU A 467 17.08 -0.41 -1.54
C LEU A 467 18.41 -1.09 -1.93
N ILE A 468 18.51 -1.56 -3.18
CA ILE A 468 19.74 -2.19 -3.69
C ILE A 468 20.62 -1.15 -4.40
N PRO A 469 21.85 -0.85 -3.94
CA PRO A 469 22.74 0.11 -4.58
C PRO A 469 23.37 -0.47 -5.85
N LEU A 470 23.48 0.35 -6.90
CA LEU A 470 24.07 0.01 -8.19
C LEU A 470 25.24 0.93 -8.54
N ALA A 471 26.16 0.39 -9.34
CA ALA A 471 27.14 1.15 -10.10
C ALA A 471 26.57 1.41 -11.52
N GLU A 472 27.23 0.94 -12.58
CA GLU A 472 26.76 1.12 -13.96
C GLU A 472 25.87 -0.04 -14.47
N LYS A 473 25.17 0.22 -15.59
CA LYS A 473 24.58 -0.83 -16.41
C LYS A 473 25.68 -1.41 -17.30
N LEU A 474 25.88 -2.74 -17.28
CA LEU A 474 26.88 -3.40 -18.13
C LEU A 474 26.67 -3.01 -19.60
N LYS A 475 27.77 -2.81 -20.34
CA LYS A 475 27.74 -2.36 -21.75
C LYS A 475 27.29 -3.48 -22.72
N ILE A 476 27.48 -4.74 -22.33
CA ILE A 476 27.15 -5.94 -23.12
C ILE A 476 25.64 -6.16 -23.18
N ILE A 477 25.08 -6.32 -24.39
CA ILE A 477 23.71 -6.83 -24.58
C ILE A 477 23.70 -8.35 -24.43
N THR A 478 22.71 -8.85 -23.70
CA THR A 478 22.39 -10.27 -23.56
C THR A 478 20.88 -10.50 -23.61
N ALA A 479 20.47 -11.75 -23.74
CA ALA A 479 19.11 -12.21 -23.57
C ALA A 479 18.92 -12.86 -22.20
N VAL A 480 17.68 -12.93 -21.73
CA VAL A 480 17.20 -13.89 -20.72
C VAL A 480 15.82 -14.40 -21.15
N GLU A 481 15.42 -15.58 -20.67
CA GLU A 481 14.07 -16.12 -20.89
C GLU A 481 13.02 -15.28 -20.13
N SER A 482 11.77 -15.23 -20.63
CA SER A 482 10.77 -14.30 -20.07
C SER A 482 10.14 -14.76 -18.76
N ASP A 483 10.21 -16.06 -18.45
CA ASP A 483 9.78 -16.68 -17.19
C ASP A 483 10.70 -16.34 -16.01
N MET A 484 11.97 -15.99 -16.28
CA MET A 484 12.97 -15.63 -15.28
C MET A 484 12.61 -14.39 -14.46
N VAL A 485 11.58 -13.62 -14.83
CA VAL A 485 11.15 -12.38 -14.16
C VAL A 485 10.38 -12.67 -12.87
N VAL A 486 11.01 -12.42 -11.72
CA VAL A 486 10.35 -12.50 -10.41
C VAL A 486 9.46 -11.29 -10.16
N GLN A 487 10.00 -10.07 -10.35
CA GLN A 487 9.28 -8.83 -10.09
C GLN A 487 9.83 -7.67 -10.93
N LYS A 488 8.99 -6.64 -11.17
CA LYS A 488 9.46 -5.32 -11.63
C LYS A 488 10.08 -4.56 -10.46
N VAL A 489 10.96 -3.62 -10.78
CA VAL A 489 11.59 -2.74 -9.79
C VAL A 489 11.73 -1.32 -10.32
N MET A 490 11.72 -0.35 -9.41
CA MET A 490 11.92 1.06 -9.74
C MET A 490 13.40 1.42 -9.61
N ILE A 491 14.02 1.92 -10.68
CA ILE A 491 15.33 2.58 -10.58
C ILE A 491 15.13 4.03 -10.17
N ILE A 492 15.81 4.41 -9.11
CA ILE A 492 16.03 5.76 -8.63
C ILE A 492 17.46 6.16 -9.07
N LYS A 493 17.62 7.33 -9.70
CA LYS A 493 18.95 7.92 -9.93
C LYS A 493 19.27 8.86 -8.76
N LEU A 494 20.45 8.72 -8.15
CA LEU A 494 20.94 9.68 -7.15
C LEU A 494 21.79 10.78 -7.81
N ASP A 495 22.69 10.37 -8.71
CA ASP A 495 23.50 11.24 -9.56
C ASP A 495 23.78 10.54 -10.91
N ASP A 496 24.71 11.06 -11.71
CA ASP A 496 25.05 10.47 -13.02
C ASP A 496 25.69 9.08 -12.94
N ASN A 497 26.33 8.73 -11.82
CA ASN A 497 27.10 7.51 -11.60
C ASN A 497 26.46 6.54 -10.59
N HIS A 498 25.43 6.97 -9.85
CA HIS A 498 24.77 6.19 -8.81
C HIS A 498 23.28 5.96 -9.10
N CYS A 499 22.90 4.69 -9.15
CA CYS A 499 21.51 4.25 -9.18
C CYS A 499 21.19 3.43 -7.93
N VAL A 500 19.93 3.46 -7.50
CA VAL A 500 19.38 2.62 -6.43
C VAL A 500 18.13 1.96 -6.96
N VAL A 501 17.92 0.69 -6.60
CA VAL A 501 16.73 -0.04 -6.97
C VAL A 501 15.83 -0.20 -5.75
N TYR A 502 14.64 0.41 -5.82
CA TYR A 502 13.56 0.08 -4.88
C TYR A 502 12.88 -1.21 -5.33
N ALA A 503 12.99 -2.25 -4.52
CA ALA A 503 12.31 -3.52 -4.72
C ALA A 503 10.97 -3.53 -3.96
N HIS A 504 9.85 -3.76 -4.66
CA HIS A 504 8.53 -3.84 -4.01
C HIS A 504 8.28 -5.24 -3.40
N SER A 505 9.12 -5.58 -2.40
CA SER A 505 8.83 -6.59 -1.39
C SER A 505 8.32 -7.96 -1.92
N CYS A 506 9.07 -8.58 -2.83
CA CYS A 506 9.29 -10.02 -2.71
C CYS A 506 10.30 -10.31 -1.58
N SER A 507 10.29 -11.53 -1.05
CA SER A 507 10.97 -11.90 0.18
C SER A 507 12.50 -11.88 0.09
N SER A 508 13.14 -11.83 1.25
CA SER A 508 14.59 -11.78 1.48
C SER A 508 15.34 -13.07 1.09
N GLU A 509 14.66 -14.03 0.46
CA GLU A 509 15.07 -15.45 0.32
C GLU A 509 15.84 -15.78 -0.98
N MET A 510 16.19 -14.78 -1.80
CA MET A 510 16.85 -14.97 -3.10
C MET A 510 18.17 -14.20 -3.27
N LEU A 511 18.88 -13.95 -2.16
CA LEU A 511 20.19 -13.28 -2.14
C LEU A 511 21.19 -13.95 -1.17
N SER A 512 21.04 -15.26 -0.97
CA SER A 512 22.01 -16.16 -0.31
C SER A 512 22.72 -17.02 -1.35
#